data_AF-A0A534IWM6-F1
#
_entry.id   AF-A0A534IWM6-F1
#
_cell.length_a   1.000
_cell.length_b   1.000
_cell.length_c   1.000
_cell.angle_alpha   90.00
_cell.angle_beta   90.00
_cell.angle_gamma   90.00
#
_symmetry.space_group_name_H-M   'P 1'
#
loop_
_entity.id
_entity.type
_entity.pdbx_description
1 polymer ?
#
loop_
_entity_poly.entity_id
_entity_poly.type
_entity_poly.pdbx_seq_one_letter_code
_entity_poly.pdbx_strand_id
1 'polypeptide(L)'
;MKVVILDGYVDEPSNFGVPPYISPYPRYVAGAVRDAGHEWEYVTIDRVRAGHPVAGDLLVLISGPIVPGKYLRSLPISEKEIVHHASAFTGPRVFGGPLARFRYYDDSLIQPFDWVALRDLDAAVYDHLMTGEWTHRDKTMEEWDRWALLGADVVRDRTRFLPDAAD
;
A
#
# COMPACT_ATOMS: atom_id res chain seq x y z
N MET A 1 7.27 -14.07 -7.34
CA MET A 1 7.46 -12.64 -7.66
C MET A 1 7.74 -11.88 -6.38
N LYS A 2 8.47 -10.77 -6.46
CA LYS A 2 8.67 -9.82 -5.36
C LYS A 2 7.72 -8.64 -5.54
N VAL A 3 6.73 -8.50 -4.66
CA VAL A 3 5.76 -7.41 -4.66
C VAL A 3 6.26 -6.25 -3.79
N VAL A 4 6.30 -5.04 -4.33
CA VAL A 4 6.64 -3.84 -3.55
C VAL A 4 5.36 -3.18 -3.08
N ILE A 5 5.18 -3.11 -1.77
CA ILE A 5 4.05 -2.43 -1.12
C ILE A 5 4.54 -1.03 -0.74
N LEU A 6 4.20 -0.04 -1.57
CA LEU A 6 4.52 1.37 -1.32
C LEU A 6 3.40 2.03 -0.51
N ASP A 7 3.69 2.29 0.77
CA ASP A 7 2.80 2.96 1.69
C ASP A 7 2.99 4.48 1.67
N GLY A 8 2.05 5.15 1.03
CA GLY A 8 1.94 6.60 0.97
C GLY A 8 1.26 7.23 2.18
N TYR A 9 0.97 6.44 3.21
CA TYR A 9 0.18 6.76 4.39
C TYR A 9 -1.32 6.93 4.08
N VAL A 10 -2.13 6.37 4.98
CA VAL A 10 -3.59 6.50 4.97
C VAL A 10 -4.03 7.11 6.28
N ASP A 11 -4.40 8.38 6.23
CA ASP A 11 -4.85 9.17 7.37
C ASP A 11 -6.37 9.08 7.54
N GLU A 12 -6.86 7.93 8.00
CA GLU A 12 -8.27 7.73 8.36
C GLU A 12 -8.44 7.77 9.88
N PRO A 13 -9.49 8.43 10.42
CA PRO A 13 -9.79 8.50 11.85
C PRO A 13 -9.81 7.13 12.56
N SER A 14 -10.26 6.08 11.87
CA SER A 14 -10.31 4.70 12.37
C SER A 14 -8.93 4.04 12.51
N ASN A 15 -7.91 4.58 11.85
CA ASN A 15 -6.53 4.08 11.92
C ASN A 15 -5.73 4.74 13.06
N PHE A 16 -6.33 5.71 13.79
CA PHE A 16 -5.76 6.31 15.01
C PHE A 16 -5.90 5.38 16.23
N GLY A 17 -5.26 4.21 16.17
CA GLY A 17 -5.13 3.28 17.29
C GLY A 17 -3.96 3.58 18.25
N VAL A 18 -3.45 2.56 18.93
CA VAL A 18 -2.24 2.69 19.77
C VAL A 18 -1.00 2.68 18.86
N PRO A 19 0.02 3.54 19.08
CA PRO A 19 1.26 3.51 18.33
C PRO A 19 1.87 2.09 18.25
N PRO A 20 2.42 1.67 17.09
CA PRO A 20 2.65 2.47 15.88
C PRO A 20 1.46 2.46 14.90
N TYR A 21 0.91 3.64 14.58
CA TYR A 21 -0.22 3.87 13.65
C TYR A 21 0.05 3.38 12.22
N ILE A 22 -0.13 2.10 11.93
CA ILE A 22 -0.04 1.55 10.57
C ILE A 22 -1.45 1.27 10.10
N SER A 23 -1.79 1.81 8.94
CA SER A 23 -3.07 1.47 8.32
C SER A 23 -3.11 -0.05 8.07
N PRO A 24 -4.26 -0.72 8.15
CA PRO A 24 -4.27 -2.17 7.98
C PRO A 24 -4.03 -2.63 6.52
N TYR A 25 -4.11 -1.74 5.53
CA TYR A 25 -3.93 -2.11 4.11
C TYR A 25 -2.60 -2.82 3.81
N PRO A 26 -1.40 -2.29 4.19
CA PRO A 26 -0.14 -2.97 3.89
C PRO A 26 -0.04 -4.35 4.56
N ARG A 27 -0.63 -4.51 5.75
CA ARG A 27 -0.69 -5.80 6.46
C ARG A 27 -1.52 -6.81 5.67
N TYR A 28 -2.72 -6.46 5.23
CA TYR A 28 -3.55 -7.40 4.47
C TYR A 28 -2.96 -7.70 3.10
N VAL A 29 -2.40 -6.71 2.41
CA VAL A 29 -1.70 -6.94 1.13
C VAL A 29 -0.52 -7.89 1.33
N ALA A 30 0.32 -7.68 2.34
CA ALA A 30 1.42 -8.60 2.64
C ALA A 30 0.94 -10.03 2.95
N GLY A 31 -0.17 -10.14 3.68
CA GLY A 31 -0.82 -11.42 3.95
C GLY A 31 -1.30 -12.12 2.68
N ALA A 32 -1.99 -11.39 1.80
CA ALA A 32 -2.47 -11.86 0.50
C ALA A 32 -1.32 -12.30 -0.42
N VAL A 33 -0.26 -11.50 -0.55
CA VAL A 33 0.93 -11.83 -1.35
C VAL A 33 1.59 -13.11 -0.82
N ARG A 34 1.71 -13.25 0.50
CA ARG A 34 2.28 -14.45 1.13
C ARG A 34 1.40 -15.68 0.92
N ASP A 35 0.08 -15.54 1.05
CA ASP A 35 -0.89 -16.62 0.82
C ASP A 35 -0.83 -17.12 -0.64
N ALA A 36 -0.61 -16.21 -1.59
CA ALA A 36 -0.37 -16.53 -3.01
C ALA A 36 1.03 -17.14 -3.29
N GLY A 37 1.86 -17.36 -2.27
CA GLY A 37 3.18 -17.99 -2.42
C GLY A 37 4.27 -17.05 -2.98
N HIS A 38 4.16 -15.75 -2.73
CA HIS A 38 5.10 -14.74 -3.22
C HIS A 38 5.74 -13.95 -2.08
N GLU A 39 6.83 -13.25 -2.43
CA GLU A 39 7.56 -12.40 -1.50
C GLU A 39 7.07 -10.95 -1.62
N TRP A 40 7.16 -10.21 -0.53
CA TRP A 40 6.84 -8.79 -0.50
C TRP A 40 7.95 -7.99 0.16
N GLU A 41 8.04 -6.71 -0.22
CA GLU A 41 8.82 -5.70 0.48
C GLU A 41 7.89 -4.54 0.85
N TYR A 42 7.91 -4.15 2.13
CA TYR A 42 7.18 -2.98 2.61
C TYR A 42 8.09 -1.75 2.56
N VAL A 43 7.67 -0.71 1.83
CA VAL A 43 8.41 0.54 1.69
C VAL A 43 7.48 1.70 1.97
N THR A 44 7.88 2.62 2.84
CA THR A 44 7.14 3.87 3.07
C THR A 44 7.59 4.95 2.12
N ILE A 45 6.73 5.94 1.85
CA ILE A 45 7.13 7.10 1.05
C ILE A 45 8.35 7.83 1.63
N ASP A 46 8.50 7.88 2.95
CA ASP A 46 9.69 8.47 3.58
C ASP A 46 10.97 7.72 3.26
N ARG A 47 10.93 6.38 3.20
CA ARG A 47 12.09 5.57 2.75
C ARG A 47 12.42 5.87 1.29
N VAL A 48 11.40 6.01 0.44
CA VAL A 48 11.62 6.36 -0.97
C VAL A 48 12.21 7.77 -1.12
N ARG A 49 11.70 8.75 -0.37
CA ARG A 49 12.25 10.12 -0.30
C ARG A 49 13.70 10.13 0.21
N ALA A 50 14.07 9.19 1.09
CA ALA A 50 15.44 8.98 1.56
C ALA A 50 16.33 8.21 0.57
N GLY A 51 15.84 7.87 -0.63
CA GLY A 51 16.60 7.22 -1.69
C GLY A 51 16.45 5.70 -1.76
N HIS A 52 15.56 5.09 -0.96
CA HIS A 52 15.27 3.66 -1.08
C HIS A 52 14.53 3.39 -2.40
N PRO A 53 15.02 2.47 -3.25
CA PRO A 53 14.41 2.23 -4.55
C PRO A 53 13.06 1.49 -4.43
N VAL A 54 12.13 1.79 -5.34
CA VAL A 54 10.89 1.03 -5.51
C VAL A 54 11.16 -0.05 -6.56
N ALA A 55 11.65 -1.22 -6.14
CA ALA A 55 12.14 -2.27 -7.04
C ALA A 55 11.58 -3.67 -6.72
N GLY A 56 10.84 -4.23 -7.69
CA GLY A 56 10.28 -5.58 -7.66
C GLY A 56 9.56 -5.88 -8.97
N ASP A 57 8.75 -6.93 -8.97
CA ASP A 57 8.02 -7.41 -10.15
C ASP A 57 6.62 -6.80 -10.28
N LEU A 58 6.02 -6.37 -9.16
CA LEU A 58 4.69 -5.77 -9.09
C LEU A 58 4.65 -4.66 -8.03
N LEU A 59 4.05 -3.52 -8.38
CA LEU A 59 3.88 -2.39 -7.47
C LEU A 59 2.46 -2.34 -6.94
N VAL A 60 2.32 -2.36 -5.61
CA VAL A 60 1.08 -2.03 -4.90
C VAL A 60 1.28 -0.68 -4.22
N LEU A 61 0.62 0.36 -4.74
CA LEU A 61 0.67 1.71 -4.15
C LEU A 61 -0.59 1.96 -3.32
N ILE A 62 -0.41 2.39 -2.06
CA ILE A 62 -1.48 2.67 -1.12
C ILE A 62 -1.46 4.15 -0.74
N SER A 63 -2.59 4.85 -0.87
CA SER A 63 -2.71 6.25 -0.42
C SER A 63 -4.09 6.59 0.14
N GLY A 64 -4.11 7.44 1.17
CA GLY A 64 -5.32 8.12 1.66
C GLY A 64 -5.43 9.56 1.15
N PRO A 65 -6.60 10.21 1.30
CA PRO A 65 -6.75 11.62 1.00
C PRO A 65 -5.92 12.48 1.95
N ILE A 66 -5.37 13.58 1.43
CA ILE A 66 -4.66 14.58 2.23
C ILE A 66 -5.70 15.49 2.89
N VAL A 67 -5.90 15.34 4.19
CA VAL A 67 -6.72 16.24 5.00
C VAL A 67 -5.94 17.48 5.46
N PRO A 68 -6.50 18.71 5.36
CA PRO A 68 -5.83 19.89 5.90
C PRO A 68 -5.62 19.77 7.42
N GLY A 69 -4.36 19.75 7.87
CA GLY A 69 -4.05 19.57 9.29
C GLY A 69 -2.56 19.42 9.56
N LYS A 70 -2.21 19.31 10.86
CA LYS A 70 -0.85 18.99 11.27
C LYS A 70 -0.65 17.48 11.22
N TYR A 71 0.09 17.00 10.23
CA TYR A 71 0.61 15.65 10.23
C TYR A 71 1.65 15.52 11.33
N LEU A 72 1.41 14.63 12.29
CA LEU A 72 2.21 14.54 13.51
C LEU A 72 3.69 14.19 13.25
N ARG A 73 4.00 13.46 12.16
CA ARG A 73 5.34 12.92 11.93
C ARG A 73 5.79 12.87 10.47
N SER A 74 4.91 12.49 9.54
CA SER A 74 5.26 12.31 8.13
C SER A 74 4.18 12.87 7.21
N LEU A 75 4.59 13.49 6.10
CA LEU A 75 3.66 13.95 5.07
C LEU A 75 3.22 12.75 4.23
N PRO A 76 1.91 12.56 4.00
CA PRO A 76 1.42 11.61 3.01
C PRO A 76 2.09 11.81 1.64
N ILE A 77 2.06 10.76 0.83
CA ILE A 77 2.49 10.85 -0.56
C ILE A 77 1.62 11.87 -1.31
N SER A 78 2.23 12.70 -2.14
CA SER A 78 1.49 13.61 -3.02
C SER A 78 1.02 12.91 -4.30
N GLU A 79 -0.05 13.40 -4.94
CA GLU A 79 -0.50 12.89 -6.25
C GLU A 79 0.63 12.92 -7.31
N LYS A 80 1.52 13.92 -7.25
CA LYS A 80 2.70 14.00 -8.12
C LYS A 80 3.69 12.86 -7.87
N GLU A 81 3.94 12.52 -6.61
CA GLU A 81 4.79 11.38 -6.25
C GLU A 81 4.16 10.05 -6.64
N ILE A 82 2.82 9.91 -6.49
CA ILE A 82 2.07 8.73 -6.95
C ILE A 82 2.33 8.50 -8.45
N VAL A 83 2.05 9.51 -9.28
CA VAL A 83 2.24 9.44 -10.73
C VAL A 83 3.71 9.19 -11.09
N HIS A 84 4.64 9.87 -10.42
CA HIS A 84 6.07 9.72 -10.64
C HIS A 84 6.55 8.28 -10.40
N HIS A 85 6.25 7.72 -9.22
CA HIS A 85 6.70 6.37 -8.88
C HIS A 85 6.01 5.30 -9.71
N ALA A 86 4.72 5.44 -9.99
CA ALA A 86 3.98 4.50 -10.82
C ALA A 86 4.43 4.53 -12.29
N SER A 87 4.79 5.70 -12.83
CA SER A 87 5.30 5.83 -14.20
C SER A 87 6.73 5.33 -14.36
N ALA A 88 7.55 5.42 -13.31
CA ALA A 88 8.93 4.95 -13.32
C ALA A 88 9.06 3.43 -13.08
N PHE A 89 8.05 2.80 -12.51
CA PHE A 89 8.06 1.37 -12.21
C PHE A 89 7.88 0.52 -13.47
N THR A 90 8.69 -0.54 -13.61
CA THR A 90 8.58 -1.52 -14.69
C THR A 90 7.90 -2.78 -14.18
N GLY A 91 6.76 -3.15 -14.75
CA GLY A 91 5.93 -4.28 -14.31
C GLY A 91 4.49 -3.82 -14.03
N PRO A 92 3.58 -4.74 -13.64
CA PRO A 92 2.21 -4.37 -13.30
C PRO A 92 2.15 -3.44 -12.08
N ARG A 93 1.28 -2.43 -12.13
CA ARG A 93 1.04 -1.48 -11.05
C ARG A 93 -0.43 -1.45 -10.68
N VAL A 94 -0.72 -1.57 -9.39
CA VAL A 94 -2.07 -1.40 -8.83
C VAL A 94 -2.09 -0.26 -7.82
N PHE A 95 -3.10 0.60 -7.94
CA PHE A 95 -3.37 1.68 -6.99
C PHE A 95 -4.55 1.33 -6.11
N GLY A 96 -4.41 1.51 -4.80
CA GLY A 96 -5.52 1.31 -3.86
C GLY A 96 -5.45 2.23 -2.65
N GLY A 97 -6.34 1.94 -1.71
CA GLY A 97 -6.61 2.81 -0.56
C GLY A 97 -7.68 3.86 -0.87
N PRO A 98 -8.05 4.69 0.12
CA PRO A 98 -9.20 5.59 0.01
C PRO A 98 -9.05 6.65 -1.09
N LEU A 99 -7.83 7.16 -1.33
CA LEU A 99 -7.62 8.15 -2.39
C LEU A 99 -7.94 7.57 -3.77
N ALA A 100 -7.51 6.33 -4.04
CA ALA A 100 -7.82 5.63 -5.27
C ALA A 100 -9.34 5.53 -5.51
N ARG A 101 -10.10 5.23 -4.45
CA ARG A 101 -11.58 5.16 -4.51
C ARG A 101 -12.23 6.53 -4.75
N PHE A 102 -11.67 7.62 -4.23
CA PHE A 102 -12.25 8.97 -4.40
C PHE A 102 -11.81 9.68 -5.67
N ARG A 103 -10.74 9.22 -6.32
CA ARG A 103 -10.14 9.88 -7.50
C ARG A 103 -10.02 8.95 -8.71
N TYR A 104 -10.77 7.85 -8.74
CA TYR A 104 -10.76 6.90 -9.86
C TYR A 104 -11.21 7.48 -11.21
N TYR A 105 -11.83 8.66 -11.22
CA TYR A 105 -12.25 9.38 -12.42
C TYR A 105 -11.20 10.39 -12.91
N ASP A 106 -10.09 10.56 -12.19
CA ASP A 106 -9.01 11.46 -12.57
C ASP A 106 -7.97 10.69 -13.40
N ASP A 107 -8.14 10.76 -14.73
CA ASP A 107 -7.28 10.08 -15.70
C ASP A 107 -5.79 10.39 -15.47
N SER A 108 -5.45 11.63 -15.08
CA SER A 108 -4.06 12.04 -14.88
C SER A 108 -3.38 11.32 -13.72
N LEU A 109 -4.16 10.90 -12.73
CA LEU A 109 -3.68 10.16 -11.56
C LEU A 109 -3.62 8.66 -11.82
N ILE A 110 -4.61 8.11 -12.53
CA ILE A 110 -4.80 6.66 -12.66
C ILE A 110 -4.15 6.05 -13.90
N GLN A 111 -3.92 6.82 -14.97
CA GLN A 111 -3.31 6.34 -16.21
C GLN A 111 -2.01 5.54 -16.01
N PRO A 112 -1.13 5.86 -15.04
CA PRO A 112 0.06 5.07 -14.76
C PRO A 112 -0.20 3.74 -14.04
N PHE A 113 -1.44 3.27 -13.90
CA PHE A 113 -1.74 2.00 -13.24
C PHE A 113 -2.45 1.05 -14.20
N ASP A 114 -2.09 -0.22 -14.08
CA ASP A 114 -2.76 -1.31 -14.81
C ASP A 114 -4.08 -1.68 -14.12
N TRP A 115 -4.22 -1.36 -12.83
CA TRP A 115 -5.46 -1.52 -12.08
C TRP A 115 -5.64 -0.46 -10.98
N VAL A 116 -6.89 -0.06 -10.73
CA VAL A 116 -7.26 0.79 -9.58
C VAL A 116 -8.26 0.03 -8.72
N ALA A 117 -7.86 -0.43 -7.54
CA ALA A 117 -8.71 -1.24 -6.68
C ALA A 117 -9.82 -0.39 -6.01
N LEU A 118 -11.02 -0.42 -6.60
CA LEU A 118 -12.20 0.27 -6.06
C LEU A 118 -12.84 -0.47 -4.86
N ARG A 119 -12.58 -1.77 -4.74
CA ARG A 119 -13.00 -2.64 -3.64
C ARG A 119 -11.77 -3.01 -2.80
N ASP A 120 -11.63 -4.25 -2.35
CA ASP A 120 -10.50 -4.65 -1.52
C ASP A 120 -9.22 -4.85 -2.34
N LEU A 121 -8.19 -4.06 -2.00
CA LEU A 121 -6.90 -4.07 -2.68
C LEU A 121 -6.18 -5.39 -2.53
N ASP A 122 -6.19 -5.93 -1.33
CA ASP A 122 -5.62 -7.23 -0.96
C ASP A 122 -6.23 -8.37 -1.76
N ALA A 123 -7.55 -8.37 -1.96
CA ALA A 123 -8.23 -9.35 -2.80
C ALA A 123 -7.84 -9.20 -4.28
N ALA A 124 -7.80 -7.98 -4.81
CA ALA A 124 -7.39 -7.73 -6.19
C ALA A 124 -5.94 -8.18 -6.45
N VAL A 125 -5.04 -7.94 -5.49
CA VAL A 125 -3.64 -8.38 -5.56
C VAL A 125 -3.54 -9.91 -5.52
N TYR A 126 -4.25 -10.57 -4.59
CA TYR A 126 -4.26 -12.03 -4.52
C TYR A 126 -4.73 -12.67 -5.83
N ASP A 127 -5.86 -12.19 -6.36
CA ASP A 127 -6.45 -12.75 -7.58
C ASP A 127 -5.52 -12.59 -8.78
N HIS A 128 -4.87 -11.43 -8.93
CA HIS A 128 -3.91 -11.19 -9.99
C HIS A 128 -2.68 -12.10 -9.87
N LEU A 129 -2.17 -12.31 -8.67
CA LEU A 129 -1.03 -13.19 -8.45
C LEU A 129 -1.37 -14.66 -8.73
N MET A 130 -2.60 -15.09 -8.45
CA MET A 130 -3.03 -16.48 -8.64
C MET A 130 -3.49 -16.77 -10.07
N THR A 131 -4.05 -15.79 -10.76
CA THR A 131 -4.76 -16.02 -12.04
C THR A 131 -4.25 -15.16 -13.20
N GLY A 132 -3.49 -14.10 -12.92
CA GLY A 132 -3.10 -13.07 -13.88
C GLY A 132 -4.14 -11.96 -14.09
N GLU A 133 -5.36 -12.13 -13.56
CA GLU A 133 -6.48 -11.20 -13.78
C GLU A 133 -6.76 -10.33 -12.55
N TRP A 134 -7.15 -9.08 -12.79
CA TRP A 134 -7.55 -8.15 -11.72
C TRP A 134 -9.05 -8.20 -11.45
N THR A 135 -9.46 -7.98 -10.21
CA THR A 135 -10.87 -8.06 -9.80
C THR A 135 -11.34 -6.88 -8.93
N HIS A 136 -12.64 -6.63 -8.96
CA HIS A 136 -13.34 -5.76 -8.02
C HIS A 136 -14.24 -6.58 -7.10
N ARG A 137 -13.66 -7.14 -6.04
CA ARG A 137 -14.42 -7.85 -5.00
C ARG A 137 -14.00 -7.43 -3.61
N ASP A 138 -14.86 -7.73 -2.66
CA ASP A 138 -14.50 -7.70 -1.25
C ASP A 138 -13.87 -9.05 -0.88
N LYS A 139 -12.97 -9.05 0.09
CA LYS A 139 -12.44 -10.28 0.67
C LYS A 139 -13.52 -11.01 1.47
N THR A 140 -13.42 -12.33 1.56
CA THR A 140 -14.25 -13.10 2.49
C THR A 140 -13.76 -12.93 3.93
N MET A 141 -14.56 -13.38 4.90
CA MET A 141 -14.15 -13.35 6.31
C MET A 141 -12.92 -14.25 6.55
N GLU A 142 -12.86 -15.41 5.90
CA GLU A 142 -11.74 -16.33 6.01
C GLU A 142 -10.45 -15.75 5.43
N GLU A 143 -10.55 -15.06 4.29
CA GLU A 143 -9.42 -14.32 3.69
C GLU A 143 -8.95 -13.20 4.63
N TRP A 144 -9.89 -12.46 5.21
CA TRP A 144 -9.57 -11.40 6.17
C TRP A 144 -8.77 -11.92 7.36
N ASP A 145 -9.29 -12.93 8.07
CA ASP A 145 -8.64 -13.49 9.25
C ASP A 145 -7.27 -14.07 8.90
N ARG A 146 -7.17 -14.76 7.76
CA ARG A 146 -5.92 -15.37 7.31
C ARG A 146 -4.86 -14.33 6.96
N TRP A 147 -5.20 -13.35 6.12
CA TRP A 147 -4.25 -12.33 5.67
C TRP A 147 -3.86 -11.38 6.80
N ALA A 148 -4.74 -11.15 7.77
CA ALA A 148 -4.39 -10.47 9.01
C ALA A 148 -3.22 -11.16 9.73
N LEU A 149 -3.25 -12.49 9.86
CA LEU A 149 -2.21 -13.26 10.53
C LEU A 149 -0.94 -13.35 9.67
N LEU A 150 -1.09 -13.68 8.39
CA LEU A 150 0.04 -13.87 7.48
C LEU A 150 0.87 -12.62 7.25
N GLY A 151 0.27 -11.43 7.26
CA GLY A 151 0.99 -10.16 7.05
C GLY A 151 1.41 -9.46 8.33
N ALA A 152 1.25 -10.07 9.51
CA ALA A 152 1.47 -9.40 10.80
C ALA A 152 2.90 -8.88 11.02
N ASP A 153 3.88 -9.46 10.32
CA ASP A 153 5.30 -9.09 10.39
C ASP A 153 5.66 -7.79 9.65
N VAL A 154 4.79 -7.27 8.76
CA VAL A 154 4.94 -5.92 8.18
C VAL A 154 5.17 -4.84 9.25
N VAL A 155 4.53 -4.99 10.41
CA VAL A 155 4.63 -4.03 11.52
C VAL A 155 6.06 -3.91 12.04
N ARG A 156 6.87 -4.98 11.93
CA ARG A 156 8.26 -5.01 12.42
C ARG A 156 9.20 -4.20 11.53
N ASP A 157 8.90 -4.08 10.24
CA ASP A 157 9.76 -3.38 9.28
C ASP A 157 9.71 -1.85 9.48
N ARG A 158 8.63 -1.35 10.09
CA ARG A 158 8.50 0.07 10.46
C ARG A 158 9.42 0.47 11.61
N THR A 159 9.71 -0.43 12.54
CA THR A 159 10.44 -0.11 13.78
C THR A 159 11.91 0.26 13.53
N ARG A 160 12.44 -0.01 12.33
CA ARG A 160 13.87 0.17 12.00
C ARG A 160 14.30 1.61 11.70
N PHE A 161 13.36 2.55 11.55
CA PHE A 161 13.65 3.94 11.16
C PHE A 161 12.90 5.00 11.96
N LEU A 162 12.50 4.69 13.20
CA LEU A 162 12.35 5.75 14.18
C LEU A 162 13.78 6.18 14.56
N PRO A 163 14.18 7.46 14.43
CA PRO A 163 15.27 7.91 15.26
C PRO A 163 14.81 7.65 16.70
N ASP A 164 15.69 7.04 17.50
CA ASP A 164 15.49 7.00 18.95
C ASP A 164 15.03 8.39 19.36
N ALA A 165 13.89 8.46 20.05
CA ALA A 165 13.42 9.72 20.59
C ALA A 165 14.59 10.28 21.41
N ALA A 166 15.19 11.36 20.92
CA ALA A 166 16.28 12.00 21.63
C ALA A 166 15.72 12.44 22.98
N ASP A 167 16.31 11.90 24.04
CA ASP A 167 16.16 12.36 25.43
C ASP A 167 16.53 13.85 25.57
#